data_AF-A0A067M4Q2-F1
#
_entry.id   AF-A0A067M4Q2-F1
#
_cell.length_a   1.000
_cell.length_b   1.000
_cell.length_c   1.000
_cell.angle_alpha   90.00
_cell.angle_beta   90.00
_cell.angle_gamma   90.00
#
_symmetry.space_group_name_H-M   'P 1'
#
loop_
_entity.id
_entity.type
_entity.pdbx_description
1 polymer ?
#
loop_
_entity_poly.entity_id
_entity_poly.type
_entity_poly.pdbx_seq_one_letter_code
_entity_poly.pdbx_strand_id
1 'polypeptide(L)'
;MDSNSTIGALVSRVRHLYSRWDKKLKHARAEHNRLAQAASSTGQNELANAQQEYTIWSGFFFSRYMLGLIAMGIIMNRIQNIVVPPRNALPHLRQAHVLRTFYPLRDRAPRTRMSGLREALYVLRTTCVPIDLSSTPVRMALRLPSLVLLSRAAILLFVVLLKTAELYPERVGVVWVQNMSAWVDSKEMRWICWQCFVACCAALVTSEFTAGLEGRASRTQSFNLMGYACLLHIYSLPSAILQSPAGGTGRFRPDSNAMFTVFMPLFQLTILHFMGIKRSWSQQRLIPTSICGILSVTHFLYVTLWTHSVYPLFTFFPLMLESTLLAIIALSIFLHALTHLLLTGHFSGSIWVQETRGGIPEWDEDWGSRC
;
A
#
# COMPACT_ATOMS: atom_id res chain seq x y z
N MET A 1 -19.37 -5.23 -96.38
CA MET A 1 -19.91 -4.43 -95.25
C MET A 1 -19.89 -5.36 -94.04
N ASP A 2 -19.14 -5.02 -92.97
CA ASP A 2 -19.19 -5.60 -91.59
C ASP A 2 -17.88 -5.43 -90.78
N SER A 3 -16.90 -4.64 -91.23
CA SER A 3 -15.68 -4.35 -90.45
C SER A 3 -15.85 -3.31 -89.34
N ASN A 4 -16.91 -2.51 -89.37
CA ASN A 4 -17.11 -1.42 -88.39
C ASN A 4 -17.77 -1.88 -87.08
N SER A 5 -18.46 -3.03 -87.07
CA SER A 5 -19.11 -3.57 -85.87
C SER A 5 -18.11 -4.23 -84.91
N THR A 6 -17.06 -4.85 -85.43
CA THR A 6 -16.01 -5.53 -84.64
C THR A 6 -15.10 -4.55 -83.90
N ILE A 7 -14.78 -3.40 -84.50
CA ILE A 7 -13.96 -2.36 -83.86
C ILE A 7 -14.71 -1.74 -82.66
N GLY A 8 -16.01 -1.47 -82.80
CA GLY A 8 -16.84 -0.94 -81.70
C GLY A 8 -16.92 -1.89 -80.50
N ALA A 9 -17.07 -3.20 -80.76
CA ALA A 9 -17.09 -4.22 -79.71
C ALA A 9 -15.72 -4.34 -78.99
N LEU A 10 -14.62 -4.21 -79.72
CA LEU A 10 -13.27 -4.22 -79.16
C LEU A 10 -13.02 -3.01 -78.25
N VAL A 11 -13.38 -1.80 -78.70
CA VAL A 11 -13.22 -0.57 -77.93
C VAL A 11 -14.06 -0.61 -76.63
N SER A 12 -15.28 -1.16 -76.69
CA SER A 12 -16.13 -1.34 -75.51
C SER A 12 -15.51 -2.32 -74.49
N ARG A 13 -14.97 -3.45 -74.96
CA ARG A 13 -14.27 -4.42 -74.10
C ARG A 13 -13.00 -3.84 -73.46
N VAL A 14 -12.20 -3.10 -74.23
CA VAL A 14 -11.00 -2.43 -73.71
C VAL A 14 -11.37 -1.38 -72.66
N ARG A 15 -12.42 -0.57 -72.91
CA ARG A 15 -12.91 0.41 -71.94
C ARG A 15 -13.42 -0.25 -70.65
N HIS A 16 -14.13 -1.37 -70.77
CA HIS A 16 -14.60 -2.13 -69.60
C HIS A 16 -13.44 -2.75 -68.81
N LEU A 17 -12.44 -3.33 -69.49
CA LEU A 17 -11.25 -3.87 -68.84
C LEU A 17 -10.42 -2.78 -68.15
N TYR A 18 -10.27 -1.62 -68.79
CA TYR A 18 -9.58 -0.46 -68.21
C TYR A 18 -10.30 0.05 -66.95
N SER A 19 -11.63 0.18 -66.99
CA SER A 19 -12.44 0.56 -65.82
C SER A 19 -12.30 -0.44 -64.66
N ARG A 20 -12.27 -1.74 -64.97
CA ARG A 20 -12.08 -2.79 -63.96
C ARG A 20 -10.68 -2.77 -63.35
N TRP A 21 -9.66 -2.46 -64.15
CA TRP A 21 -8.29 -2.28 -63.70
C TRP A 21 -8.12 -1.04 -62.81
N ASP A 22 -8.68 0.10 -63.21
CA ASP A 22 -8.62 1.35 -62.44
C ASP A 22 -9.29 1.20 -61.05
N LYS A 23 -10.44 0.51 -60.98
CA LYS A 23 -11.08 0.18 -59.70
C LYS A 23 -10.19 -0.69 -58.79
N LYS A 24 -9.52 -1.71 -59.35
CA LYS A 24 -8.59 -2.55 -58.58
C LYS A 24 -7.38 -1.77 -58.09
N LEU A 25 -6.83 -0.88 -58.93
CA LEU A 25 -5.68 -0.06 -58.57
C LEU A 25 -6.02 0.94 -57.45
N LYS A 26 -7.21 1.56 -57.51
CA LYS A 26 -7.71 2.45 -56.45
C LYS A 26 -7.93 1.71 -55.13
N HIS A 27 -8.45 0.48 -55.17
CA HIS A 27 -8.61 -0.34 -53.97
C HIS A 27 -7.26 -0.71 -53.35
N ALA A 28 -6.30 -1.16 -54.15
CA ALA A 28 -4.96 -1.52 -53.68
C ALA A 28 -4.23 -0.30 -53.07
N ARG A 29 -4.37 0.88 -53.66
CA ARG A 29 -3.80 2.12 -53.12
C ARG A 29 -4.45 2.55 -51.80
N ALA A 30 -5.77 2.41 -51.68
CA ALA A 30 -6.49 2.70 -50.44
C ALA A 30 -6.08 1.75 -49.31
N GLU A 31 -5.88 0.48 -49.62
CA GLU A 31 -5.42 -0.53 -48.65
C GLU A 31 -3.98 -0.29 -48.20
N HIS A 32 -3.07 0.02 -49.13
CA HIS A 32 -1.69 0.38 -48.79
C HIS A 32 -1.61 1.61 -47.88
N ASN A 33 -2.41 2.65 -48.15
CA ASN A 33 -2.47 3.84 -47.30
C ASN A 33 -3.01 3.54 -45.90
N ARG A 34 -3.96 2.62 -45.76
CA ARG A 34 -4.48 2.17 -44.44
C ARG A 34 -3.41 1.45 -43.64
N LEU A 35 -2.64 0.56 -44.27
CA LEU A 35 -1.56 -0.18 -43.61
C LEU A 35 -0.42 0.76 -43.18
N ALA A 36 -0.07 1.74 -44.02
CA ALA A 36 0.93 2.75 -43.70
C ALA A 36 0.50 3.65 -42.52
N GLN A 37 -0.79 4.05 -42.46
CA GLN A 37 -1.34 4.80 -41.34
C GLN A 37 -1.34 3.97 -40.05
N ALA A 38 -1.76 2.70 -40.11
CA ALA A 38 -1.74 1.79 -38.97
C ALA A 38 -0.31 1.59 -38.42
N ALA A 39 0.68 1.41 -39.29
CA ALA A 39 2.08 1.29 -38.87
C ALA A 39 2.62 2.58 -38.21
N SER A 40 2.24 3.75 -38.72
CA SER A 40 2.66 5.04 -38.14
C SER A 40 2.04 5.30 -36.76
N SER A 41 0.77 4.92 -36.55
CA SER A 41 0.11 5.07 -35.26
C SER A 41 0.68 4.13 -34.20
N THR A 42 1.07 2.91 -34.57
CA THR A 42 1.67 1.96 -33.62
C THR A 42 3.04 2.45 -33.14
N GLY A 43 3.90 2.90 -34.06
CA GLY A 43 5.22 3.44 -33.69
C GLY A 43 5.14 4.72 -32.85
N GLN A 44 4.19 5.61 -33.12
CA GLN A 44 3.96 6.80 -32.29
C GLN A 44 3.44 6.47 -30.90
N ASN A 45 2.58 5.45 -30.77
CA ASN A 45 2.09 4.98 -29.47
C ASN A 45 3.21 4.34 -28.64
N GLU A 46 4.11 3.57 -29.26
CA GLU A 46 5.27 2.99 -28.57
C GLU A 46 6.25 4.06 -28.07
N LEU A 47 6.57 5.05 -28.91
CA LEU A 47 7.40 6.19 -28.52
C LEU A 47 6.74 7.04 -27.42
N ALA A 48 5.43 7.27 -27.50
CA ALA A 48 4.69 8.00 -26.47
C ALA A 48 4.67 7.23 -25.14
N ASN A 49 4.47 5.91 -25.18
CA ASN A 49 4.49 5.05 -24.00
C ASN A 49 5.88 5.01 -23.36
N ALA A 50 6.93 4.84 -24.16
CA ALA A 50 8.31 4.89 -23.67
C ALA A 50 8.62 6.24 -23.02
N GLN A 51 8.26 7.34 -23.68
CA GLN A 51 8.47 8.69 -23.17
C GLN A 51 7.67 8.96 -21.87
N GLN A 52 6.46 8.41 -21.76
CA GLN A 52 5.65 8.46 -20.55
C GLN A 52 6.32 7.68 -19.39
N GLU A 53 6.84 6.48 -19.65
CA GLU A 53 7.54 5.68 -18.65
C GLU A 53 8.80 6.39 -18.13
N TYR A 54 9.65 6.92 -19.03
CA TYR A 54 10.82 7.71 -18.65
C TYR A 54 10.45 8.95 -17.82
N THR A 55 9.35 9.61 -18.15
CA THR A 55 8.87 10.79 -17.41
C THR A 55 8.41 10.43 -15.99
N ILE A 56 7.76 9.28 -15.80
CA ILE A 56 7.33 8.79 -14.48
C ILE A 56 8.55 8.48 -13.61
N TRP A 57 9.52 7.75 -14.14
CA TRP A 57 10.71 7.36 -13.38
C TRP A 57 11.60 8.55 -13.04
N SER A 58 11.96 9.36 -14.03
CA SER A 58 12.74 10.58 -13.78
C SER A 58 12.01 11.53 -12.84
N GLY A 59 10.69 11.68 -13.02
CA GLY A 59 9.82 12.44 -12.13
C GLY A 59 9.86 11.93 -10.68
N PHE A 60 9.92 10.61 -10.47
CA PHE A 60 9.99 10.02 -9.14
C PHE A 60 11.32 10.31 -8.45
N PHE A 61 12.45 10.14 -9.13
CA PHE A 61 13.79 10.38 -8.56
C PHE A 61 14.00 11.83 -8.12
N PHE A 62 13.42 12.78 -8.86
CA PHE A 62 13.44 14.20 -8.48
C PHE A 62 12.24 14.63 -7.62
N SER A 63 11.37 13.70 -7.25
CA SER A 63 10.20 14.01 -6.42
C SER A 63 10.56 14.18 -4.95
N ARG A 64 9.72 14.95 -4.25
CA ARG A 64 9.74 15.03 -2.78
C ARG A 64 9.53 13.67 -2.08
N TYR A 65 8.98 12.67 -2.75
CA TYR A 65 8.83 11.32 -2.19
C TYR A 65 10.19 10.62 -2.08
N MET A 66 11.04 10.71 -3.12
CA MET A 66 12.40 10.15 -3.09
C MET A 66 13.24 10.81 -2.00
N LEU A 67 13.20 12.15 -1.91
CA LEU A 67 13.88 12.87 -0.83
C LEU A 67 13.40 12.42 0.55
N GLY A 68 12.09 12.23 0.71
CA GLY A 68 11.50 11.73 1.94
C GLY A 68 11.94 10.30 2.28
N LEU A 69 12.08 9.43 1.28
CA LEU A 69 12.60 8.06 1.46
C LEU A 69 14.06 8.05 1.90
N ILE A 70 14.92 8.89 1.30
CA ILE A 70 16.32 9.03 1.70
C ILE A 70 16.40 9.53 3.14
N ALA A 71 15.65 10.58 3.48
CA ALA A 71 15.56 11.09 4.83
C ALA A 71 15.08 10.01 5.81
N MET A 72 14.05 9.25 5.44
CA MET A 72 13.51 8.17 6.23
C MET A 72 14.54 7.04 6.45
N GLY A 73 15.28 6.64 5.42
CA GLY A 73 16.34 5.64 5.54
C GLY A 73 17.42 6.05 6.53
N ILE A 74 17.83 7.33 6.50
CA ILE A 74 18.78 7.89 7.46
C ILE A 74 18.19 7.87 8.87
N ILE A 75 16.94 8.34 9.05
CA ILE A 75 16.28 8.41 10.37
C ILE A 75 16.11 7.00 10.95
N MET A 76 15.63 6.04 10.17
CA MET A 76 15.45 4.65 10.58
C MET A 76 16.77 4.03 11.03
N ASN A 77 17.82 4.16 10.20
CA ASN A 77 19.15 3.65 10.53
C ASN A 77 19.70 4.30 11.82
N ARG A 78 19.47 5.60 12.03
CA ARG A 78 19.88 6.28 13.27
C ARG A 78 19.09 5.80 14.49
N ILE A 79 17.78 5.62 14.37
CA ILE A 79 16.94 5.13 15.47
C ILE A 79 17.37 3.72 15.86
N GLN A 80 17.57 2.83 14.89
CA GLN A 80 17.97 1.45 15.14
C GLN A 80 19.33 1.34 15.83
N ASN A 81 20.27 2.26 15.57
CA ASN A 81 21.60 2.24 16.17
C ASN A 81 21.68 2.99 17.52
N ILE A 82 20.88 4.04 17.72
CA ILE A 82 20.95 4.89 18.93
C ILE A 82 19.98 4.39 20.01
N VAL A 83 18.79 3.92 19.62
CA VAL A 83 17.70 3.56 20.55
C VAL A 83 17.75 2.06 20.89
N VAL A 84 18.95 1.49 20.99
CA VAL A 84 19.12 0.12 21.50
C VAL A 84 19.24 0.19 23.02
N PRO A 85 18.35 -0.47 23.79
CA PRO A 85 18.47 -0.45 25.23
C PRO A 85 19.75 -1.18 25.61
N PRO A 86 20.48 -0.69 26.62
CA PRO A 86 21.71 -1.33 27.07
C PRO A 86 21.40 -2.77 27.49
N ARG A 87 21.92 -3.73 26.72
CA ARG A 87 21.72 -5.19 26.91
C ARG A 87 22.10 -5.68 28.32
N ASN A 88 22.85 -4.87 29.09
CA ASN A 88 23.46 -5.25 30.36
C ASN A 88 22.84 -4.56 31.60
N ALA A 89 21.83 -3.70 31.47
CA ALA A 89 21.35 -2.89 32.62
C ALA A 89 20.31 -3.60 33.53
N LEU A 90 19.76 -4.74 33.12
CA LEU A 90 18.59 -5.35 33.77
C LEU A 90 18.83 -6.38 34.89
N PRO A 91 20.02 -6.98 35.12
CA PRO A 91 20.21 -7.81 36.31
C PRO A 91 20.32 -6.95 37.58
N HIS A 92 21.06 -5.84 37.53
CA HIS A 92 21.43 -5.09 38.72
C HIS A 92 20.33 -4.16 39.26
N LEU A 93 19.49 -3.57 38.40
CA LEU A 93 18.40 -2.68 38.86
C LEU A 93 17.24 -3.45 39.50
N ARG A 94 16.96 -4.68 39.03
CA ARG A 94 15.96 -5.56 39.66
C ARG A 94 16.44 -6.05 41.03
N GLN A 95 17.75 -6.29 41.17
CA GLN A 95 18.39 -6.59 42.45
C GLN A 95 18.40 -5.36 43.39
N ALA A 96 18.66 -4.16 42.88
CA ALA A 96 18.67 -2.93 43.66
C ALA A 96 17.27 -2.58 44.22
N HIS A 97 16.19 -2.83 43.46
CA HIS A 97 14.83 -2.61 43.96
C HIS A 97 14.43 -3.63 45.04
N VAL A 98 14.83 -4.90 44.91
CA VAL A 98 14.60 -5.92 45.95
C VAL A 98 15.40 -5.59 47.22
N LEU A 99 16.65 -5.13 47.09
CA LEU A 99 17.46 -4.72 48.24
C LEU A 99 16.92 -3.47 48.96
N ARG A 100 16.24 -2.57 48.25
CA ARG A 100 15.65 -1.36 48.83
C ARG A 100 14.34 -1.63 49.58
N THR A 101 13.59 -2.67 49.18
CA THR A 101 12.39 -3.11 49.92
C THR A 101 12.75 -3.91 51.16
N PHE A 102 13.91 -4.58 51.17
CA PHE A 102 14.33 -5.43 52.30
C PHE A 102 15.19 -4.72 53.36
N TYR A 103 15.81 -3.57 53.06
CA TYR A 103 16.55 -2.79 54.04
C TYR A 103 16.08 -1.33 54.06
N PRO A 104 15.16 -0.95 54.97
CA PRO A 104 14.87 0.45 55.24
C PRO A 104 16.08 1.05 55.97
N LEU A 105 17.10 1.47 55.22
CA LEU A 105 18.21 2.26 55.76
C LEU A 105 17.66 3.61 56.23
N ARG A 106 17.43 3.65 57.53
CA ARG A 106 17.14 4.78 58.39
C ARG A 106 18.41 5.64 58.49
N ASP A 107 18.69 6.47 57.49
CA ASP A 107 19.69 7.53 57.66
C ASP A 107 19.18 8.89 57.21
N ARG A 108 19.16 9.79 58.21
CA ARG A 108 18.85 11.21 58.15
C ARG A 108 19.91 11.92 57.31
N ALA A 109 19.57 12.33 56.10
CA ALA A 109 20.35 13.34 55.39
C ALA A 109 19.95 14.76 55.87
N PRO A 110 20.92 15.69 56.04
CA PRO A 110 20.66 17.01 56.56
C PRO A 110 19.97 17.91 55.52
N ARG A 111 18.90 18.57 55.97
CA ARG A 111 18.16 19.63 55.27
C ARG A 111 19.12 20.76 54.86
N THR A 112 19.59 20.72 53.62
CA THR A 112 20.17 21.90 52.96
C THR A 112 19.12 22.51 52.04
N ARG A 113 18.88 23.79 52.28
CA ARG A 113 17.79 24.62 51.79
C ARG A 113 18.03 25.04 50.32
N MET A 114 18.11 24.08 49.40
CA MET A 114 18.29 24.36 47.98
C MET A 114 16.97 24.32 47.21
N SER A 115 16.48 25.52 46.86
CA SER A 115 15.56 25.88 45.78
C SER A 115 14.52 24.83 45.35
N GLY A 116 13.25 25.03 45.74
CA GLY A 116 12.11 24.17 45.36
C GLY A 116 11.94 23.92 43.86
N LEU A 117 12.57 24.73 42.99
CA LEU A 117 12.61 24.50 41.54
C LEU A 117 13.52 23.32 41.15
N ARG A 118 14.62 23.09 41.88
CA ARG A 118 15.47 21.89 41.72
C ARG A 118 14.83 20.65 42.29
N GLU A 119 14.11 20.74 43.41
CA GLU A 119 13.30 19.63 43.93
C GLU A 119 12.14 19.30 42.98
N ALA A 120 11.43 20.31 42.46
CA ALA A 120 10.39 20.10 41.47
C ALA A 120 10.94 19.51 40.17
N LEU A 121 12.07 20.00 39.66
CA LEU A 121 12.73 19.41 38.49
C LEU A 121 13.30 18.03 38.76
N TYR A 122 13.79 17.75 39.97
CA TYR A 122 14.25 16.43 40.35
C TYR A 122 13.08 15.46 40.46
N VAL A 123 11.97 15.86 41.08
CA VAL A 123 10.72 15.09 41.15
C VAL A 123 10.13 14.89 39.75
N LEU A 124 10.07 15.93 38.91
CA LEU A 124 9.64 15.79 37.51
C LEU A 124 10.57 14.85 36.76
N ARG A 125 11.89 14.94 36.97
CA ARG A 125 12.88 14.06 36.34
C ARG A 125 12.78 12.62 36.86
N THR A 126 12.54 12.39 38.15
CA THR A 126 12.41 11.04 38.73
C THR A 126 11.02 10.44 38.51
N THR A 127 10.03 11.26 38.16
CA THR A 127 8.65 10.82 37.82
C THR A 127 8.47 10.67 36.31
N CYS A 128 9.17 11.45 35.50
CA CYS A 128 9.25 11.28 34.03
C CYS A 128 10.34 10.29 33.59
N VAL A 129 11.30 9.97 34.47
CA VAL A 129 12.34 8.94 34.26
C VAL A 129 12.35 8.07 35.51
N PRO A 130 11.74 6.88 35.51
CA PRO A 130 11.72 5.91 34.40
C PRO A 130 10.41 5.91 33.62
N ILE A 131 10.52 6.07 32.29
CA ILE A 131 9.40 5.85 31.38
C ILE A 131 9.07 4.36 31.46
N ASP A 132 8.00 4.01 32.18
CA ASP A 132 7.48 2.65 32.19
C ASP A 132 6.80 2.39 30.84
N LEU A 133 7.60 1.93 29.88
CA LEU A 133 7.17 1.53 28.54
C LEU A 133 6.22 0.33 28.56
N SER A 134 6.08 -0.36 29.71
CA SER A 134 5.05 -1.39 29.87
C SER A 134 3.65 -0.78 30.01
N SER A 135 3.55 0.48 30.45
CA SER A 135 2.28 1.16 30.64
C SER A 135 1.66 1.59 29.31
N THR A 136 0.42 1.15 29.07
CA THR A 136 -0.41 1.57 27.93
C THR A 136 -0.50 3.10 27.73
N PRO A 137 -0.67 3.96 28.77
CA PRO A 137 -0.83 5.39 28.55
C PRO A 137 0.43 6.05 27.97
N VAL A 138 1.62 5.60 28.36
CA VAL A 138 2.88 6.11 27.81
C VAL A 138 3.05 5.71 26.35
N ARG A 139 2.76 4.45 26.01
CA ARG A 139 2.78 3.97 24.62
C ARG A 139 1.78 4.74 23.75
N MET A 140 0.59 5.01 24.30
CA MET A 140 -0.43 5.82 23.65
C MET A 140 0.07 7.26 23.44
N ALA A 141 0.63 7.92 24.45
CA ALA A 141 1.14 9.29 24.35
C ALA A 141 2.24 9.42 23.29
N LEU A 142 3.16 8.45 23.21
CA LEU A 142 4.20 8.41 22.18
C LEU A 142 3.65 8.19 20.77
N ARG A 143 2.61 7.36 20.62
CA ARG A 143 1.99 7.00 19.33
C ARG A 143 0.90 7.96 18.87
N LEU A 144 0.32 8.75 19.76
CA LEU A 144 -0.82 9.63 19.49
C LEU A 144 -0.56 10.61 18.33
N PRO A 145 0.60 11.29 18.23
CA PRO A 145 0.83 12.25 17.14
C PRO A 145 0.78 11.59 15.76
N SER A 146 1.46 10.46 15.59
CA SER A 146 1.43 9.72 14.32
C SER A 146 0.09 9.06 14.06
N LEU A 147 -0.61 8.60 15.10
CA LEU A 147 -1.97 8.04 14.98
C LEU A 147 -2.99 9.06 14.49
N VAL A 148 -2.91 10.31 14.96
CA VAL A 148 -3.80 11.40 14.51
C VAL A 148 -3.52 11.75 13.04
N LEU A 149 -2.25 11.82 12.65
CA LEU A 149 -1.88 12.05 11.24
C LEU A 149 -2.36 10.92 10.33
N LEU A 150 -2.15 9.67 10.76
CA LEU A 150 -2.49 8.48 10.00
C LEU A 150 -4.00 8.28 9.86
N SER A 151 -4.75 8.46 10.96
CA SER A 151 -6.22 8.39 10.93
C SER A 151 -6.81 9.51 10.07
N ARG A 152 -6.28 10.74 10.13
CA ARG A 152 -6.68 11.82 9.23
C ARG A 152 -6.43 11.49 7.76
N ALA A 153 -5.26 10.95 7.43
CA ALA A 153 -4.93 10.53 6.06
C ALA A 153 -5.84 9.38 5.57
N ALA A 154 -6.11 8.40 6.43
CA ALA A 154 -6.99 7.28 6.13
C ALA A 154 -8.44 7.73 5.90
N ILE A 155 -8.97 8.63 6.74
CA ILE A 155 -10.31 9.20 6.57
C ILE A 155 -10.41 9.98 5.25
N LEU A 156 -9.41 10.83 4.96
CA LEU A 156 -9.34 11.57 3.69
C LEU A 156 -9.43 10.63 2.49
N LEU A 157 -8.59 9.59 2.47
CA LEU A 157 -8.52 8.65 1.37
C LEU A 157 -9.78 7.77 1.28
N PHE A 158 -10.38 7.40 2.41
CA PHE A 158 -11.64 6.67 2.46
C PHE A 158 -12.80 7.48 1.88
N VAL A 159 -12.90 8.77 2.20
CA VAL A 159 -13.91 9.66 1.60
C VAL A 159 -13.69 9.77 0.10
N VAL A 160 -12.45 9.94 -0.35
CA VAL A 160 -12.12 9.95 -1.79
C VAL A 160 -12.56 8.64 -2.46
N LEU A 161 -12.25 7.49 -1.85
CA LEU A 161 -12.65 6.17 -2.35
C LEU A 161 -14.18 6.05 -2.49
N LEU A 162 -14.93 6.44 -1.46
CA LEU A 162 -16.40 6.43 -1.51
C LEU A 162 -16.95 7.34 -2.60
N LYS A 163 -16.36 8.53 -2.80
CA LYS A 163 -16.76 9.45 -3.87
C LYS A 163 -16.44 8.88 -5.25
N THR A 164 -15.27 8.25 -5.44
CA THR A 164 -14.91 7.61 -6.71
C THR A 164 -15.73 6.35 -7.01
N ALA A 165 -16.27 5.69 -5.99
CA ALA A 165 -17.16 4.55 -6.13
C ALA A 165 -18.64 4.94 -6.28
N GLU A 166 -18.96 6.24 -6.30
CA GLU A 166 -20.34 6.77 -6.31
C GLU A 166 -21.21 6.29 -5.13
N LEU A 167 -20.59 5.76 -4.07
CA LEU A 167 -21.26 5.27 -2.87
C LEU A 167 -21.41 6.36 -1.80
N TYR A 168 -20.89 7.57 -2.05
CA TYR A 168 -20.91 8.64 -1.07
C TYR A 168 -22.33 9.24 -0.94
N PRO A 169 -22.91 9.30 0.27
CA PRO A 169 -24.30 9.72 0.47
C PRO A 169 -24.47 11.25 0.38
N GLU A 170 -24.28 11.85 -0.80
CA GLU A 170 -24.47 13.30 -1.00
C GLU A 170 -25.92 13.73 -0.82
N ARG A 171 -26.86 12.82 -1.09
CA ARG A 171 -28.32 13.08 -1.08
C ARG A 171 -28.94 13.06 0.32
N VAL A 172 -28.23 12.56 1.33
CA VAL A 172 -28.83 12.28 2.66
C VAL A 172 -28.98 13.56 3.52
N GLY A 173 -28.61 14.74 3.01
CA GLY A 173 -28.89 16.03 3.68
C GLY A 173 -28.17 16.25 5.02
N VAL A 174 -27.24 15.37 5.40
CA VAL A 174 -26.49 15.48 6.66
C VAL A 174 -25.39 16.53 6.48
N VAL A 175 -25.49 17.63 7.22
CA VAL A 175 -24.56 18.78 7.15
C VAL A 175 -23.10 18.37 7.34
N TRP A 176 -22.81 17.45 8.26
CA TRP A 176 -21.44 16.99 8.50
C TRP A 176 -20.84 16.26 7.28
N VAL A 177 -21.62 15.41 6.62
CA VAL A 177 -21.21 14.68 5.41
C VAL A 177 -20.94 15.68 4.27
N GLN A 178 -21.81 16.67 4.08
CA GLN A 178 -21.63 17.71 3.08
C GLN A 178 -20.37 18.56 3.34
N ASN A 179 -20.13 18.94 4.60
CA ASN A 179 -18.93 19.67 5.00
C ASN A 179 -17.64 18.86 4.76
N MET A 180 -17.67 17.55 5.08
CA MET A 180 -16.54 16.67 4.83
C MET A 180 -16.27 16.52 3.33
N SER A 181 -17.33 16.35 2.53
CA SER A 181 -17.27 16.28 1.08
C SER A 181 -16.68 17.56 0.47
N ALA A 182 -17.19 18.73 0.86
CA ALA A 182 -16.69 20.02 0.43
C ALA A 182 -15.23 20.26 0.84
N TRP A 183 -14.85 19.82 2.04
CA TRP A 183 -13.47 19.89 2.50
C TRP A 183 -12.55 19.02 1.64
N VAL A 184 -12.93 17.78 1.33
CA VAL A 184 -12.18 16.89 0.43
C VAL A 184 -12.10 17.45 -0.99
N ASP A 185 -13.19 18.03 -1.50
CA ASP A 185 -13.25 18.64 -2.82
C ASP A 185 -12.35 19.87 -2.97
N SER A 186 -12.01 20.53 -1.84
CA SER A 186 -11.07 21.64 -1.81
C SER A 186 -9.60 21.21 -1.91
N LYS A 187 -9.30 19.90 -1.81
CA LYS A 187 -7.92 19.39 -1.76
C LYS A 187 -7.54 18.73 -3.09
N GLU A 188 -6.35 19.07 -3.57
CA GLU A 188 -5.74 18.39 -4.72
C GLU A 188 -5.29 16.97 -4.33
N MET A 189 -5.42 16.02 -5.25
CA MET A 189 -4.94 14.65 -5.06
C MET A 189 -3.45 14.63 -4.67
N ARG A 190 -2.64 15.48 -5.31
CA ARG A 190 -1.21 15.63 -5.00
C ARG A 190 -0.96 15.99 -3.53
N TRP A 191 -1.81 16.81 -2.93
CA TRP A 191 -1.70 17.16 -1.52
C TRP A 191 -2.13 15.98 -0.63
N ILE A 192 -3.23 15.31 -0.98
CA ILE A 192 -3.72 14.13 -0.25
C ILE A 192 -2.66 13.02 -0.23
N CYS A 193 -2.10 12.66 -1.39
CA CYS A 193 -1.05 11.65 -1.50
C CYS A 193 0.19 12.02 -0.67
N TRP A 194 0.59 13.29 -0.67
CA TRP A 194 1.70 13.75 0.16
C TRP A 194 1.42 13.64 1.66
N GLN A 195 0.20 13.98 2.09
CA GLN A 195 -0.20 13.80 3.49
C GLN A 195 -0.19 12.32 3.89
N CYS A 196 -0.66 11.41 3.03
CA CYS A 196 -0.58 9.97 3.26
C CYS A 196 0.88 9.52 3.43
N PHE A 197 1.78 9.96 2.56
CA PHE A 197 3.20 9.64 2.66
C PHE A 197 3.82 10.11 3.98
N VAL A 198 3.61 11.39 4.34
CA VAL A 198 4.15 11.95 5.60
C VAL A 198 3.58 11.23 6.82
N ALA A 199 2.28 10.91 6.81
CA ALA A 199 1.64 10.16 7.88
C ALA A 199 2.23 8.74 8.02
N CYS A 200 2.46 8.03 6.91
CA CYS A 200 3.14 6.73 6.91
C CYS A 200 4.57 6.84 7.45
N CYS A 201 5.36 7.83 7.02
CA CYS A 201 6.71 8.06 7.54
C CYS A 201 6.68 8.31 9.05
N ALA A 202 5.80 9.19 9.54
CA ALA A 202 5.66 9.46 10.96
C ALA A 202 5.27 8.20 11.75
N ALA A 203 4.33 7.39 11.25
CA ALA A 203 3.90 6.15 11.88
C ALA A 203 5.04 5.11 11.97
N LEU A 204 5.82 4.96 10.90
CA LEU A 204 6.99 4.07 10.88
C LEU A 204 8.08 4.56 11.83
N VAL A 205 8.40 5.86 11.84
CA VAL A 205 9.35 6.47 12.79
C VAL A 205 8.93 6.19 14.23
N THR A 206 7.67 6.48 14.57
CA THR A 206 7.18 6.23 15.93
C THR A 206 7.17 4.75 16.27
N SER A 207 6.86 3.88 15.31
CA SER A 207 6.86 2.43 15.51
C SER A 207 8.26 1.91 15.82
N GLU A 208 9.27 2.30 15.04
CA GLU A 208 10.66 1.92 15.29
C GLU A 208 11.22 2.52 16.57
N PHE A 209 10.90 3.79 16.84
CA PHE A 209 11.30 4.46 18.06
C PHE A 209 10.74 3.74 19.30
N THR A 210 9.45 3.40 19.30
CA THR A 210 8.83 2.66 20.41
C THR A 210 9.34 1.23 20.52
N ALA A 211 9.63 0.56 19.40
CA ALA A 211 10.21 -0.79 19.39
C ALA A 211 11.64 -0.79 19.97
N GLY A 212 12.47 0.17 19.57
CA GLY A 212 13.82 0.36 20.11
C GLY A 212 13.79 0.60 21.62
N LEU A 213 12.92 1.51 22.10
CA LEU A 213 12.76 1.76 23.53
C LEU A 213 12.34 0.51 24.31
N GLU A 214 11.46 -0.32 23.75
CA GLU A 214 11.03 -1.59 24.37
C GLU A 214 12.10 -2.69 24.35
N GLY A 215 13.21 -2.47 23.64
CA GLY A 215 14.25 -3.50 23.46
C GLY A 215 13.81 -4.69 22.65
N ARG A 216 12.72 -4.54 21.89
CA ARG A 216 12.33 -5.54 20.90
C ARG A 216 13.27 -5.35 19.72
N ALA A 217 13.86 -6.45 19.24
CA ALA A 217 14.52 -6.42 17.96
C ALA A 217 13.54 -5.81 16.94
N SER A 218 13.98 -4.76 16.26
CA SER A 218 13.24 -4.11 15.19
C SER A 218 12.89 -5.19 14.17
N ARG A 219 11.65 -5.70 14.22
CA ARG A 219 11.12 -6.62 13.21
C ARG A 219 10.70 -5.75 12.03
N THR A 220 11.68 -5.21 11.32
CA THR A 220 11.51 -4.75 9.94
C THR A 220 11.00 -5.98 9.15
N GLN A 221 9.86 -6.01 8.45
CA GLN A 221 9.07 -4.97 7.83
C GLN A 221 7.75 -5.61 7.36
N SER A 222 6.57 -5.07 7.68
CA SER A 222 5.32 -5.46 6.98
C SER A 222 4.80 -4.39 6.02
N PHE A 223 5.51 -3.25 5.91
CA PHE A 223 5.11 -2.13 5.04
C PHE A 223 6.21 -1.77 4.05
N ASN A 224 5.95 -2.00 2.75
CA ASN A 224 6.84 -1.60 1.67
C ASN A 224 6.71 -0.09 1.40
N LEU A 225 7.44 0.72 2.16
CA LEU A 225 7.41 2.19 2.05
C LEU A 225 7.85 2.68 0.67
N MET A 226 8.86 2.04 0.06
CA MET A 226 9.35 2.39 -1.28
C MET A 226 8.25 2.18 -2.33
N GLY A 227 7.66 0.98 -2.36
CA GLY A 227 6.55 0.68 -3.27
C GLY A 227 5.35 1.60 -3.07
N TYR A 228 5.01 1.91 -1.82
CA TYR A 228 3.92 2.84 -1.51
C TYR A 228 4.23 4.29 -1.93
N ALA A 229 5.48 4.74 -1.78
CA ALA A 229 5.91 6.06 -2.23
C ALA A 229 5.84 6.20 -3.76
N CYS A 230 6.27 5.18 -4.50
CA CYS A 230 6.12 5.12 -5.96
C CYS A 230 4.65 5.18 -6.36
N LEU A 231 3.79 4.40 -5.68
CA LEU A 231 2.35 4.38 -5.93
C LEU A 231 1.72 5.77 -5.72
N LEU A 232 2.02 6.42 -4.60
CA LEU A 232 1.54 7.78 -4.30
C LEU A 232 2.08 8.83 -5.27
N HIS A 233 3.31 8.66 -5.76
CA HIS A 233 3.85 9.54 -6.79
C HIS A 233 3.08 9.43 -8.11
N ILE A 234 2.84 8.20 -8.58
CA ILE A 234 2.09 7.91 -9.81
C ILE A 234 0.68 8.55 -9.73
N TYR A 235 -0.05 8.37 -8.64
CA TYR A 235 -1.38 8.96 -8.48
C TYR A 235 -1.39 10.47 -8.17
N SER A 236 -0.24 11.06 -7.85
CA SER A 236 -0.10 12.50 -7.69
C SER A 236 0.22 13.25 -8.99
N LEU A 237 0.58 12.53 -10.05
CA LEU A 237 0.88 13.08 -11.36
C LEU A 237 -0.42 13.45 -12.10
N PRO A 238 -0.47 14.63 -12.75
CA PRO A 238 -1.61 15.04 -13.57
C PRO A 238 -1.84 14.17 -14.81
N SER A 239 -0.94 13.25 -15.13
CA SER A 239 -0.94 12.44 -16.36
C SER A 239 -1.57 11.04 -16.18
N ALA A 240 -1.71 10.55 -14.95
CA ALA A 240 -2.51 9.34 -14.64
C ALA A 240 -4.03 9.55 -14.88
N ILE A 241 -4.38 10.69 -15.48
CA ILE A 241 -5.69 11.28 -15.75
C ILE A 241 -6.11 11.11 -17.22
N LEU A 242 -5.21 10.61 -18.09
CA LEU A 242 -5.45 10.53 -19.54
C LEU A 242 -6.36 9.38 -20.00
N GLN A 243 -6.93 8.57 -19.10
CA GLN A 243 -7.87 7.49 -19.43
C GLN A 243 -9.29 7.72 -18.91
N SER A 244 -9.75 8.97 -18.80
CA SER A 244 -11.19 9.19 -18.67
C SER A 244 -11.86 9.14 -20.06
N PRO A 245 -12.95 8.37 -20.25
CA PRO A 245 -13.68 8.35 -21.50
C PRO A 245 -14.25 9.74 -21.80
N ALA A 246 -14.19 10.12 -23.07
CA ALA A 246 -14.62 11.41 -23.59
C ALA A 246 -16.01 11.84 -23.06
N GLY A 247 -16.08 12.98 -22.36
CA GLY A 247 -17.34 13.74 -22.21
C GLY A 247 -17.68 14.33 -20.84
N GLY A 248 -16.97 14.03 -19.76
CA GLY A 248 -17.29 14.55 -18.43
C GLY A 248 -16.52 15.83 -18.06
N THR A 249 -17.20 16.95 -17.87
CA THR A 249 -16.64 18.23 -17.37
C THR A 249 -16.31 18.22 -15.85
N GLY A 250 -16.21 17.04 -15.25
CA GLY A 250 -15.91 16.85 -13.83
C GLY A 250 -14.41 16.90 -13.53
N ARG A 251 -14.05 17.44 -12.37
CA ARG A 251 -12.67 17.41 -11.84
C ARG A 251 -12.14 15.98 -11.86
N PHE A 252 -11.06 15.76 -12.61
CA PHE A 252 -10.42 14.47 -12.84
C PHE A 252 -10.08 13.74 -11.53
N ARG A 253 -10.71 12.58 -11.31
CA ARG A 253 -10.42 11.67 -10.18
C ARG A 253 -10.05 10.28 -10.69
N PRO A 254 -9.14 9.56 -10.01
CA PRO A 254 -8.74 8.21 -10.38
C PRO A 254 -9.89 7.21 -10.22
N ASP A 255 -9.80 6.08 -10.93
CA ASP A 255 -10.75 4.98 -10.81
C ASP A 255 -10.86 4.47 -9.36
N SER A 256 -12.06 4.01 -8.99
CA SER A 256 -12.33 3.46 -7.66
C SER A 256 -11.40 2.29 -7.32
N ASN A 257 -11.10 1.43 -8.29
CA ASN A 257 -10.17 0.29 -8.16
C ASN A 257 -8.73 0.74 -7.84
N ALA A 258 -8.29 1.83 -8.47
CA ALA A 258 -6.98 2.43 -8.22
C ALA A 258 -6.92 3.03 -6.80
N MET A 259 -7.97 3.75 -6.38
CA MET A 259 -8.04 4.31 -5.03
C MET A 259 -8.11 3.24 -3.95
N PHE A 260 -8.78 2.12 -4.21
CA PHE A 260 -8.79 0.97 -3.32
C PHE A 260 -7.37 0.45 -3.08
N THR A 261 -6.57 0.37 -4.14
CA THR A 261 -5.17 -0.07 -4.08
C THR A 261 -4.28 0.87 -3.25
N VAL A 262 -4.52 2.18 -3.30
CA VAL A 262 -3.79 3.16 -2.46
C VAL A 262 -4.27 3.12 -1.01
N PHE A 263 -5.55 2.82 -0.80
CA PHE A 263 -6.18 2.80 0.51
C PHE A 263 -5.77 1.60 1.36
N MET A 264 -5.72 0.39 0.76
CA MET A 264 -5.49 -0.85 1.50
C MET A 264 -4.19 -0.85 2.35
N PRO A 265 -3.01 -0.50 1.81
CA PRO A 265 -1.79 -0.47 2.61
C PRO A 265 -1.85 0.56 3.76
N LEU A 266 -2.47 1.72 3.51
CA LEU A 266 -2.64 2.77 4.53
C LEU A 266 -3.57 2.29 5.65
N PHE A 267 -4.66 1.62 5.29
CA PHE A 267 -5.63 1.07 6.22
C PHE A 267 -5.00 -0.02 7.09
N GLN A 268 -4.26 -0.95 6.48
CA GLN A 268 -3.51 -1.99 7.20
C GLN A 268 -2.49 -1.37 8.17
N LEU A 269 -1.71 -0.39 7.73
CA LEU A 269 -0.77 0.32 8.60
C LEU A 269 -1.50 1.04 9.75
N THR A 270 -2.67 1.62 9.48
CA THR A 270 -3.51 2.28 10.49
C THR A 270 -3.96 1.31 11.56
N ILE A 271 -4.53 0.17 11.18
CA ILE A 271 -4.95 -0.88 12.13
C ILE A 271 -3.77 -1.36 12.96
N LEU A 272 -2.63 -1.64 12.34
CA LEU A 272 -1.42 -2.08 13.04
C LEU A 272 -0.92 -1.03 14.04
N HIS A 273 -1.01 0.26 13.69
CA HIS A 273 -0.60 1.34 14.57
C HIS A 273 -1.53 1.47 15.80
N PHE A 274 -2.85 1.30 15.60
CA PHE A 274 -3.84 1.21 16.67
C PHE A 274 -3.61 0.01 17.58
N MET A 275 -3.41 -1.18 17.02
CA MET A 275 -3.13 -2.39 17.79
C MET A 275 -1.81 -2.31 18.53
N GLY A 276 -0.85 -1.57 17.98
CA GLY A 276 0.43 -1.29 18.60
C GLY A 276 0.35 -0.48 19.91
N ILE A 277 -0.79 0.15 20.24
CA ILE A 277 -0.99 0.87 21.51
C ILE A 277 -0.99 -0.09 22.70
N LYS A 278 -1.70 -1.22 22.60
CA LYS A 278 -1.79 -2.22 23.68
C LYS A 278 -0.83 -3.38 23.40
N ARG A 279 0.00 -3.72 24.40
CA ARG A 279 1.04 -4.76 24.25
C ARG A 279 0.46 -6.12 23.84
N SER A 280 -0.67 -6.52 24.43
CA SER A 280 -1.34 -7.80 24.13
C SER A 280 -1.91 -7.83 22.71
N TRP A 281 -2.45 -6.72 22.21
CA TRP A 281 -3.00 -6.65 20.85
C TRP A 281 -1.89 -6.59 19.80
N SER A 282 -0.77 -5.97 20.13
CA SER A 282 0.41 -5.97 19.25
C SER A 282 0.98 -7.37 18.99
N GLN A 283 0.59 -8.41 19.73
CA GLN A 283 0.98 -9.80 19.46
C GLN A 283 0.02 -10.49 18.47
N GLN A 284 -1.22 -10.00 18.32
CA GLN A 284 -2.24 -10.60 17.45
C GLN A 284 -2.25 -9.94 16.06
N ARG A 285 -1.08 -9.69 15.47
CA ARG A 285 -0.97 -8.97 14.19
C ARG A 285 -1.52 -9.77 13.02
N LEU A 286 -1.54 -11.10 13.13
CA LEU A 286 -1.94 -12.01 12.07
C LEU A 286 -3.36 -11.75 11.59
N ILE A 287 -4.33 -11.60 12.52
CA ILE A 287 -5.74 -11.46 12.19
C ILE A 287 -6.02 -10.23 11.28
N PRO A 288 -5.65 -8.99 11.67
CA PRO A 288 -5.95 -7.82 10.83
C PRO A 288 -5.19 -7.84 9.51
N THR A 289 -3.96 -8.35 9.47
CA THR A 289 -3.18 -8.42 8.22
C THR A 289 -3.73 -9.48 7.29
N SER A 290 -4.16 -10.63 7.81
CA SER A 290 -4.83 -11.66 7.01
C SER A 290 -6.14 -11.16 6.41
N ILE A 291 -6.96 -10.42 7.18
CA ILE A 291 -8.19 -9.81 6.65
C ILE A 291 -7.86 -8.82 5.52
N CYS A 292 -6.87 -7.94 5.71
CA CYS A 292 -6.46 -6.99 4.69
C CYS A 292 -5.84 -7.66 3.46
N GLY A 293 -5.05 -8.72 3.65
CA GLY A 293 -4.44 -9.50 2.56
C GLY A 293 -5.50 -10.23 1.73
N ILE A 294 -6.41 -10.96 2.37
CA ILE A 294 -7.54 -11.63 1.69
C ILE A 294 -8.36 -10.59 0.91
N LEU A 295 -8.71 -9.47 1.54
CA LEU A 295 -9.49 -8.43 0.87
C LEU A 295 -8.75 -7.83 -0.34
N SER A 296 -7.43 -7.63 -0.24
CA SER A 296 -6.59 -7.13 -1.34
C SER A 296 -6.48 -8.14 -2.49
N VAL A 297 -6.27 -9.42 -2.19
CA VAL A 297 -6.21 -10.50 -3.18
C VAL A 297 -7.58 -10.71 -3.85
N THR A 298 -8.67 -10.69 -3.08
CA THR A 298 -10.02 -10.80 -3.64
C THR A 298 -10.33 -9.64 -4.58
N HIS A 299 -9.99 -8.39 -4.20
CA HIS A 299 -10.14 -7.24 -5.08
C HIS A 299 -9.30 -7.38 -6.35
N PHE A 300 -8.05 -7.80 -6.22
CA PHE A 300 -7.15 -8.03 -7.35
C PHE A 300 -7.68 -9.07 -8.34
N LEU A 301 -8.11 -10.23 -7.84
CA LEU A 301 -8.71 -11.28 -8.65
C LEU A 301 -10.00 -10.78 -9.32
N TYR A 302 -10.82 -10.04 -8.57
CA TYR A 302 -12.06 -9.47 -9.10
C TYR A 302 -11.79 -8.53 -10.29
N VAL A 303 -10.89 -7.56 -10.13
CA VAL A 303 -10.63 -6.58 -11.18
C VAL A 303 -9.89 -7.21 -12.37
N THR A 304 -8.96 -8.13 -12.11
CA THR A 304 -8.19 -8.81 -13.17
C THR A 304 -9.08 -9.71 -14.03
N LEU A 305 -10.01 -10.45 -13.40
CA LEU A 305 -10.86 -11.39 -14.11
C LEU A 305 -12.09 -10.73 -14.75
N TRP A 306 -12.65 -9.68 -14.15
CA TRP A 306 -13.94 -9.11 -14.59
C TRP A 306 -13.88 -7.70 -15.16
N THR A 307 -12.92 -6.85 -14.77
CA THR A 307 -13.01 -5.40 -15.07
C THR A 307 -12.00 -4.93 -16.12
N HIS A 308 -11.06 -5.78 -16.56
CA HIS A 308 -10.02 -5.44 -17.55
C HIS A 308 -9.29 -4.10 -17.26
N SER A 309 -9.23 -3.66 -16.00
CA SER A 309 -8.55 -2.41 -15.63
C SER A 309 -7.04 -2.61 -15.55
N VAL A 310 -6.28 -1.63 -16.02
CA VAL A 310 -4.82 -1.68 -16.01
C VAL A 310 -4.28 -1.31 -14.62
N TYR A 311 -3.66 -2.27 -13.94
CA TYR A 311 -2.97 -2.02 -12.67
C TYR A 311 -1.55 -1.48 -12.88
N PRO A 312 -1.06 -0.59 -12.02
CA PRO A 312 0.36 -0.24 -11.99
C PRO A 312 1.21 -1.49 -11.74
N LEU A 313 2.28 -1.69 -12.53
CA LEU A 313 3.15 -2.87 -12.46
C LEU A 313 3.69 -3.14 -11.04
N PHE A 314 3.98 -2.09 -10.28
CA PHE A 314 4.49 -2.20 -8.91
C PHE A 314 3.52 -2.84 -7.92
N THR A 315 2.21 -2.68 -8.14
CA THR A 315 1.20 -3.34 -7.32
C THR A 315 0.85 -4.69 -7.90
N PHE A 316 0.87 -4.80 -9.23
CA PHE A 316 0.54 -6.04 -9.93
C PHE A 316 1.48 -7.19 -9.52
N PHE A 317 2.80 -6.99 -9.55
CA PHE A 317 3.76 -8.07 -9.32
C PHE A 317 3.67 -8.68 -7.90
N PRO A 318 3.68 -7.90 -6.80
CA PRO A 318 3.51 -8.45 -5.46
C PRO A 318 2.17 -9.17 -5.26
N LEU A 319 1.07 -8.62 -5.77
CA LEU A 319 -0.26 -9.24 -5.67
C LEU A 319 -0.35 -10.53 -6.51
N MET A 320 0.32 -10.56 -7.67
CA MET A 320 0.41 -11.77 -8.49
C MET A 320 1.15 -12.88 -7.73
N LEU A 321 2.29 -12.56 -7.11
CA LEU A 321 3.03 -13.52 -6.27
C LEU A 321 2.20 -13.98 -5.07
N GLU A 322 1.53 -13.05 -4.37
CA GLU A 322 0.66 -13.37 -3.23
C GLU A 322 -0.50 -14.28 -3.65
N SER A 323 -1.14 -14.00 -4.80
CA SER A 323 -2.21 -14.84 -5.35
C SER A 323 -1.71 -16.23 -5.78
N THR A 324 -0.51 -16.31 -6.37
CA THR A 324 0.11 -17.58 -6.77
C THR A 324 0.50 -18.41 -5.55
N LEU A 325 1.06 -17.78 -4.52
CA LEU A 325 1.35 -18.43 -3.24
C LEU A 325 0.06 -18.98 -2.62
N LEU A 326 -1.01 -18.19 -2.59
CA LEU A 326 -2.31 -18.61 -2.05
C LEU A 326 -2.92 -19.76 -2.87
N ALA A 327 -2.76 -19.75 -4.19
CA ALA A 327 -3.17 -20.84 -5.07
C ALA A 327 -2.37 -22.13 -4.81
N ILE A 328 -1.05 -22.03 -4.61
CA ILE A 328 -0.21 -23.18 -4.24
C ILE A 328 -0.63 -23.74 -2.89
N ILE A 329 -0.85 -22.90 -1.88
CA ILE A 329 -1.31 -23.33 -0.54
C ILE A 329 -2.68 -24.02 -0.64
N ALA A 330 -3.63 -23.43 -1.38
CA ALA A 330 -4.94 -24.02 -1.59
C ALA A 330 -4.85 -25.37 -2.31
N LEU A 331 -3.98 -25.48 -3.32
CA LEU A 331 -3.72 -26.73 -4.04
C LEU A 331 -3.10 -27.79 -3.12
N SER A 332 -2.15 -27.42 -2.26
CA SER A 332 -1.56 -28.34 -1.28
C SER A 332 -2.59 -28.86 -0.29
N ILE A 333 -3.46 -27.98 0.24
CA ILE A 333 -4.55 -28.38 1.14
C ILE A 333 -5.53 -29.31 0.41
N PHE A 334 -5.88 -28.99 -0.84
CA PHE A 334 -6.77 -29.82 -1.65
C PHE A 334 -6.18 -31.20 -1.93
N LEU A 335 -4.91 -31.28 -2.35
CA LEU A 335 -4.21 -32.53 -2.59
C LEU A 335 -4.13 -33.37 -1.31
N HIS A 336 -3.80 -32.76 -0.17
CA HIS A 336 -3.74 -33.44 1.11
C HIS A 336 -5.11 -33.99 1.53
N ALA A 337 -6.17 -33.18 1.40
CA ALA A 337 -7.54 -33.61 1.67
C ALA A 337 -7.99 -34.75 0.74
N LEU A 338 -7.64 -34.68 -0.55
CA LEU A 338 -7.95 -35.70 -1.53
C LEU A 338 -7.21 -37.02 -1.24
N THR A 339 -5.92 -36.96 -0.90
CA THR A 339 -5.13 -38.14 -0.51
C THR A 339 -5.73 -38.81 0.73
N HIS A 340 -6.11 -38.02 1.75
CA HIS A 340 -6.77 -38.56 2.94
C HIS A 340 -8.13 -39.20 2.63
N LEU A 341 -8.93 -38.56 1.78
CA LEU A 341 -10.22 -39.09 1.35
C LEU A 341 -10.05 -40.42 0.60
N LEU A 342 -9.08 -40.51 -0.31
CA LEU A 342 -8.82 -41.70 -1.13
C LEU A 342 -8.22 -42.86 -0.31
N LEU A 343 -7.33 -42.59 0.64
CA LEU A 343 -6.68 -43.64 1.43
C LEU A 343 -7.53 -44.13 2.60
N THR A 344 -8.26 -43.23 3.27
CA THR A 344 -8.92 -43.54 4.56
C THR A 344 -10.43 -43.75 4.43
N GLY A 345 -11.03 -43.36 3.30
CA GLY A 345 -12.47 -43.48 3.04
C GLY A 345 -13.38 -42.62 3.93
N HIS A 346 -12.82 -41.88 4.90
CA HIS A 346 -13.55 -40.97 5.77
C HIS A 346 -12.67 -39.78 6.19
N PHE A 347 -13.31 -38.63 6.43
CA PHE A 347 -12.65 -37.46 7.03
C PHE A 347 -12.60 -37.64 8.54
N SER A 348 -11.50 -38.15 9.09
CA SER A 348 -11.25 -38.01 10.54
C SER A 348 -10.94 -36.54 10.83
N GLY A 349 -11.72 -35.89 11.69
CA GLY A 349 -11.73 -34.44 11.94
C GLY A 349 -10.47 -33.82 12.56
N SER A 350 -9.34 -34.51 12.47
CA SER A 350 -8.05 -34.17 13.09
C SER A 350 -6.92 -34.07 12.05
N ILE A 351 -7.22 -33.51 10.86
CA ILE A 351 -6.21 -33.24 9.82
C ILE A 351 -5.12 -32.28 10.33
N TRP A 352 -5.43 -31.45 11.33
CA TRP A 352 -4.53 -30.41 11.84
C TRP A 352 -3.83 -30.75 13.17
N VAL A 353 -4.21 -31.83 13.85
CA VAL A 353 -3.71 -32.12 15.22
C VAL A 353 -2.71 -33.28 15.24
N GLN A 354 -2.69 -34.15 14.21
CA GLN A 354 -1.85 -35.35 14.23
C GLN A 354 -0.39 -35.07 13.80
N GLU A 355 -0.15 -34.12 12.89
CA GLU A 355 1.19 -33.81 12.34
C GLU A 355 1.94 -32.72 13.14
N THR A 356 1.25 -31.99 14.03
CA THR A 356 1.69 -30.69 14.55
C THR A 356 2.37 -30.75 15.91
N ARG A 357 3.28 -31.71 16.10
CA ARG A 357 4.26 -31.62 17.21
C ARG A 357 5.43 -30.66 16.91
N GLY A 358 5.45 -29.99 15.75
CA GLY A 358 6.49 -29.01 15.43
C GLY A 358 6.23 -28.04 14.26
N GLY A 359 4.97 -27.82 13.84
CA GLY A 359 4.69 -27.14 12.56
C GLY A 359 3.65 -26.03 12.53
N ILE A 360 2.89 -25.78 13.61
CA ILE A 360 1.96 -24.63 13.61
C ILE A 360 2.75 -23.39 14.01
N PRO A 361 2.80 -22.35 13.16
CA PRO A 361 3.41 -21.08 13.52
C PRO A 361 2.71 -20.55 14.76
N GLU A 362 3.51 -20.20 15.75
CA GLU A 362 3.03 -19.58 16.98
C GLU A 362 2.32 -18.27 16.60
N TRP A 363 1.29 -17.83 17.35
CA TRP A 363 0.44 -16.68 16.96
C TRP A 363 1.21 -15.35 16.76
N ASP A 364 2.48 -15.33 17.12
CA ASP A 364 3.44 -14.24 16.99
C ASP A 364 4.47 -14.41 15.85
N GLU A 365 4.37 -15.47 15.04
CA GLU A 365 5.15 -15.68 13.81
C GLU A 365 4.47 -15.02 12.59
N ASP A 366 5.15 -14.04 11.98
CA ASP A 366 4.74 -13.41 10.71
C ASP A 366 5.38 -14.18 9.52
N TRP A 367 4.64 -14.37 8.42
CA TRP A 367 5.04 -15.13 7.21
C TRP A 367 6.27 -14.61 6.44
N GLY A 368 7.01 -13.64 6.96
CA GLY A 368 8.06 -12.90 6.25
C GLY A 368 9.51 -13.30 6.54
N SER A 369 9.81 -14.34 7.33
CA SER A 369 11.18 -14.56 7.83
C SER A 369 11.74 -15.99 7.71
N ARG A 370 11.43 -16.70 6.62
CA ARG A 370 12.27 -17.84 6.17
C ARG A 370 12.74 -17.62 4.75
N CYS A 371 13.69 -16.71 4.58
CA CYS A 371 14.71 -16.70 3.53
C CYS A 371 15.98 -16.12 4.12
#